data_AF-A0A1L7VL55-F1
#
_entry.id   AF-A0A1L7VL55-F1
#
_cell.length_a   1.000
_cell.length_b   1.000
_cell.length_c   1.000
_cell.angle_alpha   90.00
_cell.angle_beta   90.00
_cell.angle_gamma   90.00
#
_symmetry.space_group_name_H-M   'P 1'
#
loop_
_entity.id
_entity.type
_entity.pdbx_description
1 polymer ?
#
loop_
_entity_poly.entity_id
_entity_poly.type
_entity_poly.pdbx_seq_one_letter_code
_entity_poly.pdbx_strand_id
1 'polypeptide(L)'
;MAQNSERLPWGDLASMLELRRTNPCQHDAYNFHVLIQPDSRAKLVNFVDIFMQSVVEDAAQQRKQYPERYEVPDENQVIISDEAAVKIESTVRRWHPEVYWPDGSDDLKTFKQPTTKRLCPHTKESDNCGCVLPYKERKMSAFQRPQVQNDCFKFDIDNRESFRNLQIVESLILHGEMDAILCSCAYEECQLAKWREHRECDCTQVYFGWRSIYEDAIRMYVILNVLEQFPEAYDADGSPIEDYRNLAAYQQAVRSSTESGYRSEIAMFPHRDFLGIEKDQFWWNPRPHDVPRWKHIMRFDTNGFENYQKGLDRFGFSCSDDESDAESHNGSSTNSGNKSSAENDSDDGSSDEPEEKDPEEVENMFYTLEFYPLGLMSYDDFLNFEKLMEYRPSPPDVSHVRSILFQKGLPIEITDRILEYADYAPRGSLPVPGQPLHPQCRQELGRYLELCWQLIVRCYILGHELHGRDGMDIGSFVREEVKDCLVELFSCRCDGVHESFSGFDAVPTENSGVER
;
A
#
# COMPACT_ATOMS: atom_id res chain seq x y z
N MET A 1 -24.90 5.54 -3.50
CA MET A 1 -24.67 4.69 -4.68
C MET A 1 -23.79 5.45 -5.64
N ALA A 2 -22.59 4.93 -5.92
CA ALA A 2 -21.70 5.44 -6.95
C ALA A 2 -22.37 5.28 -8.33
N GLN A 3 -21.98 6.06 -9.34
CA GLN A 3 -22.63 6.04 -10.66
C GLN A 3 -22.59 4.66 -11.34
N ASN A 4 -21.66 3.78 -10.93
CA ASN A 4 -21.49 2.45 -11.51
C ASN A 4 -22.04 1.30 -10.66
N SER A 5 -22.60 1.56 -9.47
CA SER A 5 -23.16 0.48 -8.64
C SER A 5 -24.42 -0.13 -9.26
N GLU A 6 -25.14 0.60 -10.11
CA GLU A 6 -26.34 0.09 -10.80
C GLU A 6 -26.02 -0.73 -12.07
N ARG A 7 -24.79 -0.63 -12.60
CA ARG A 7 -24.39 -1.32 -13.85
C ARG A 7 -23.91 -2.75 -13.60
N LEU A 8 -23.29 -3.00 -12.45
CA LEU A 8 -22.69 -4.29 -12.12
C LEU A 8 -23.73 -5.19 -11.43
N PRO A 9 -23.71 -6.52 -11.68
CA PRO A 9 -24.71 -7.44 -11.14
C PRO A 9 -24.38 -7.83 -9.68
N TRP A 10 -24.33 -6.84 -8.78
CA TRP A 10 -24.01 -7.07 -7.36
C TRP A 10 -25.00 -8.01 -6.68
N GLY A 11 -26.28 -7.97 -7.05
CA GLY A 11 -27.29 -8.89 -6.53
C GLY A 11 -27.01 -10.35 -6.88
N ASP A 12 -26.52 -10.62 -8.10
CA ASP A 12 -26.12 -11.98 -8.50
C ASP A 12 -24.90 -12.44 -7.72
N LEU A 13 -23.90 -11.55 -7.54
CA LEU A 13 -22.71 -11.83 -6.73
C LEU A 13 -23.08 -12.13 -5.27
N ALA A 14 -23.88 -11.26 -4.64
CA ALA A 14 -24.32 -11.42 -3.27
C ALA A 14 -25.21 -12.65 -3.06
N SER A 15 -26.01 -13.06 -4.06
CA SER A 15 -26.84 -14.28 -3.98
C SER A 15 -26.04 -15.58 -3.82
N MET A 16 -24.74 -15.53 -4.14
CA MET A 16 -23.80 -16.64 -3.97
C MET A 16 -23.07 -16.60 -2.64
N LEU A 17 -23.33 -15.59 -1.79
CA LEU A 17 -22.61 -15.39 -0.54
C LEU A 17 -23.56 -15.49 0.66
N GLU A 18 -23.06 -16.06 1.74
CA GLU A 18 -23.72 -16.10 3.05
C GLU A 18 -22.72 -15.63 4.11
N LEU A 19 -23.15 -14.80 5.06
CA LEU A 19 -22.34 -14.44 6.22
C LEU A 19 -22.44 -15.56 7.27
N ARG A 20 -21.31 -16.16 7.69
CA ARG A 20 -21.32 -17.12 8.81
C ARG A 20 -20.27 -16.82 9.86
N ARG A 21 -20.69 -17.00 11.12
CA ARG A 21 -19.91 -16.70 12.34
C ARG A 21 -18.88 -17.74 12.71
N THR A 22 -19.08 -18.98 12.29
CA THR A 22 -18.16 -20.08 12.58
C THR A 22 -17.94 -20.82 11.30
N ASN A 23 -16.78 -20.58 10.72
CA ASN A 23 -16.30 -21.32 9.60
C ASN A 23 -15.21 -22.31 10.06
N PRO A 24 -15.51 -23.62 10.18
CA PRO A 24 -14.49 -24.59 10.52
C PRO A 24 -13.32 -24.60 9.54
N CYS A 25 -13.53 -24.19 8.27
CA CYS A 25 -12.42 -24.05 7.34
C CYS A 25 -11.58 -22.81 7.68
N GLN A 26 -12.14 -21.65 8.05
CA GLN A 26 -11.37 -20.44 8.40
C GLN A 26 -11.07 -20.30 9.92
N HIS A 27 -10.78 -21.38 10.64
CA HIS A 27 -10.52 -21.35 12.09
C HIS A 27 -11.62 -20.67 12.93
N ASP A 28 -12.88 -20.83 12.53
CA ASP A 28 -14.04 -20.17 13.12
C ASP A 28 -14.10 -18.64 12.93
N ALA A 29 -13.37 -18.09 11.94
CA ALA A 29 -13.46 -16.67 11.59
C ALA A 29 -14.85 -16.30 11.04
N TYR A 30 -15.29 -15.08 11.38
CA TYR A 30 -16.46 -14.49 10.77
C TYR A 30 -16.11 -14.00 9.35
N ASN A 31 -16.75 -14.57 8.33
CA ASN A 31 -16.51 -14.16 6.94
C ASN A 31 -17.65 -14.55 5.98
N PHE A 32 -17.50 -14.18 4.70
CA PHE A 32 -18.33 -14.69 3.61
C PHE A 32 -18.06 -16.16 3.32
N HIS A 33 -19.13 -16.85 2.97
CA HIS A 33 -19.15 -18.22 2.51
C HIS A 33 -19.82 -18.34 1.17
N VAL A 34 -19.25 -19.16 0.29
CA VAL A 34 -19.86 -19.39 -1.01
C VAL A 34 -20.96 -20.44 -0.94
N LEU A 35 -22.14 -20.05 -1.41
CA LEU A 35 -23.24 -20.95 -1.72
C LEU A 35 -23.00 -21.50 -3.14
N ILE A 36 -22.45 -22.71 -3.23
CA ILE A 36 -22.24 -23.38 -4.51
C ILE A 36 -23.60 -23.79 -5.09
N GLN A 37 -24.05 -23.01 -6.07
CA GLN A 37 -25.25 -23.25 -6.87
C GLN A 37 -24.85 -23.71 -8.28
N PRO A 38 -25.72 -24.42 -9.03
CA PRO A 38 -25.42 -24.86 -10.38
C PRO A 38 -25.02 -23.74 -11.34
N ASP A 39 -25.47 -22.50 -11.08
CA ASP A 39 -25.20 -21.31 -11.89
C ASP A 39 -24.12 -20.39 -11.31
N SER A 40 -23.54 -20.68 -10.14
CA SER A 40 -22.57 -19.79 -9.48
C SER A 40 -21.38 -19.46 -10.37
N ARG A 41 -20.86 -20.45 -11.09
CA ARG A 41 -19.75 -20.28 -12.03
C ARG A 41 -20.11 -19.28 -13.13
N ALA A 42 -21.30 -19.41 -13.71
CA ALA A 42 -21.76 -18.52 -14.78
C ALA A 42 -21.99 -17.10 -14.28
N LYS A 43 -22.52 -16.94 -13.05
CA LYS A 43 -22.69 -15.63 -12.39
C LYS A 43 -21.34 -14.93 -12.16
N LEU A 44 -20.31 -15.64 -11.70
CA LEU A 44 -18.97 -15.08 -11.50
C LEU A 44 -18.34 -14.63 -12.83
N VAL A 45 -18.37 -15.48 -13.86
CA VAL A 45 -17.87 -15.13 -15.21
C VAL A 45 -18.60 -13.90 -15.73
N ASN A 46 -19.93 -13.88 -15.64
CA ASN A 46 -20.75 -12.75 -16.08
C ASN A 46 -20.44 -11.46 -15.30
N PHE A 47 -20.22 -11.54 -13.98
CA PHE A 47 -19.82 -10.38 -13.18
C PHE A 47 -18.48 -9.82 -13.66
N VAL A 48 -17.46 -10.67 -13.84
CA VAL A 48 -16.13 -10.26 -14.31
C VAL A 48 -16.22 -9.65 -15.71
N ASP A 49 -17.00 -10.24 -16.61
CA ASP A 49 -17.16 -9.73 -17.98
C ASP A 49 -17.86 -8.37 -18.01
N ILE A 50 -18.94 -8.17 -17.25
CA ILE A 50 -19.63 -6.88 -17.14
C ILE A 50 -18.73 -5.84 -16.46
N PHE A 51 -17.95 -6.24 -15.45
CA PHE A 51 -16.96 -5.38 -14.82
C PHE A 51 -15.93 -4.88 -15.83
N MET A 52 -15.31 -5.80 -16.57
CA MET A 52 -14.32 -5.45 -17.59
C MET A 52 -14.91 -4.61 -18.71
N GLN A 53 -16.12 -4.94 -19.18
CA GLN A 53 -16.81 -4.13 -20.19
C GLN A 53 -17.03 -2.69 -19.69
N SER A 54 -17.47 -2.53 -18.44
CA SER A 54 -17.69 -1.21 -17.84
C SER A 54 -16.39 -0.41 -17.73
N VAL A 55 -15.29 -1.04 -17.32
CA VAL A 55 -13.96 -0.39 -17.28
C VAL A 55 -13.52 0.06 -18.67
N VAL A 56 -13.67 -0.80 -19.69
CA VAL A 56 -13.30 -0.47 -21.08
C VAL A 56 -14.13 0.69 -21.62
N GLU A 57 -15.44 0.68 -21.39
CA GLU A 57 -16.35 1.74 -21.86
C GLU A 57 -16.04 3.09 -21.20
N ASP A 58 -15.86 3.11 -19.88
CA ASP A 58 -15.54 4.32 -19.13
C ASP A 58 -14.12 4.82 -19.47
N ALA A 59 -13.15 3.91 -19.66
CA ALA A 59 -11.79 4.25 -20.11
C ALA A 59 -11.80 4.89 -21.50
N ALA A 60 -12.53 4.30 -22.46
CA ALA A 60 -12.69 4.87 -23.79
C ALA A 60 -13.37 6.25 -23.74
N GLN A 61 -14.35 6.43 -22.85
CA GLN A 61 -15.04 7.71 -22.70
C GLN A 61 -14.16 8.78 -22.06
N GLN A 62 -13.39 8.43 -21.02
CA GLN A 62 -12.45 9.36 -20.39
C GLN A 62 -11.28 9.69 -21.32
N ARG A 63 -10.77 8.73 -22.09
CA ARG A 63 -9.66 8.93 -23.02
C ARG A 63 -9.96 9.99 -24.09
N LYS A 64 -11.22 10.17 -24.48
CA LYS A 64 -11.68 11.22 -25.43
C LYS A 64 -11.49 12.64 -24.93
N GLN A 65 -11.26 12.83 -23.62
CA GLN A 65 -10.99 14.16 -23.05
C GLN A 65 -9.58 14.65 -23.38
N TYR A 66 -8.72 13.76 -23.86
CA TYR A 66 -7.32 14.01 -24.20
C TYR A 66 -7.08 13.88 -25.71
N PRO A 67 -6.05 14.54 -26.28
CA PRO A 67 -5.63 14.35 -27.66
C PRO A 67 -5.54 12.88 -28.07
N GLU A 68 -6.11 12.52 -29.22
CA GLU A 68 -6.08 11.13 -29.72
C GLU A 68 -4.64 10.64 -29.95
N ARG A 69 -3.75 11.55 -30.36
CA ARG A 69 -2.33 11.28 -30.57
C ARG A 69 -1.50 12.43 -30.01
N TYR A 70 -0.32 12.08 -29.52
CA TYR A 70 0.68 13.03 -29.06
C TYR A 70 1.91 12.94 -29.98
N GLU A 71 2.50 14.09 -30.28
CA GLU A 71 3.85 14.14 -30.84
C GLU A 71 4.86 13.98 -29.70
N VAL A 72 5.97 13.30 -29.96
CA VAL A 72 7.02 13.11 -28.94
C VAL A 72 7.64 14.49 -28.63
N PRO A 73 7.53 14.99 -27.39
CA PRO A 73 8.10 16.28 -27.01
C PRO A 73 9.63 16.28 -27.08
N ASP A 74 10.21 17.46 -27.22
CA ASP A 74 11.65 17.65 -26.96
C ASP A 74 11.97 17.29 -25.49
N GLU A 75 13.15 16.76 -25.23
CA GLU A 75 13.58 16.33 -23.89
C GLU A 75 13.46 17.46 -22.85
N ASN A 76 13.67 18.73 -23.27
CA ASN A 76 13.58 19.88 -22.38
C ASN A 76 12.18 20.49 -22.25
N GLN A 77 11.21 19.98 -23.02
CA GLN A 77 9.83 20.47 -22.97
C GLN A 77 9.18 20.09 -21.65
N VAL A 78 8.52 21.06 -21.02
CA VAL A 78 7.70 20.83 -19.83
C VAL A 78 6.40 20.15 -20.24
N ILE A 79 6.15 18.96 -19.70
CA ILE A 79 4.95 18.16 -19.98
C ILE A 79 3.98 18.13 -18.79
N ILE A 80 4.46 18.37 -17.57
CA ILE A 80 3.59 18.59 -16.41
C ILE A 80 3.23 20.08 -16.36
N SER A 81 1.98 20.42 -16.64
CA SER A 81 1.48 21.80 -16.59
C SER A 81 1.59 22.43 -15.20
N ASP A 82 1.50 23.76 -15.13
CA ASP A 82 1.48 24.49 -13.87
C ASP A 82 0.26 24.08 -13.02
N GLU A 83 -0.89 23.88 -13.65
CA GLU A 83 -2.13 23.45 -13.00
C GLU A 83 -2.00 22.03 -12.42
N ALA A 84 -1.45 21.08 -13.18
CA ALA A 84 -1.23 19.72 -12.72
C ALA A 84 -0.23 19.67 -11.56
N ALA A 85 0.87 20.43 -11.67
CA ALA A 85 1.87 20.54 -10.62
C ALA A 85 1.28 21.09 -9.30
N VAL A 86 0.39 22.08 -9.36
CA VAL A 86 -0.31 22.61 -8.18
C VAL A 86 -1.26 21.57 -7.57
N LYS A 87 -1.99 20.79 -8.39
CA LYS A 87 -2.91 19.75 -7.90
C LYS A 87 -2.19 18.65 -7.13
N ILE A 88 -1.05 18.17 -7.64
CA ILE A 88 -0.31 17.07 -7.00
C ILE A 88 0.59 17.52 -5.84
N GLU A 89 0.76 18.83 -5.62
CA GLU A 89 1.76 19.37 -4.67
C GLU A 89 1.62 18.78 -3.26
N SER A 90 0.38 18.66 -2.74
CA SER A 90 0.14 18.10 -1.41
C SER A 90 0.53 16.62 -1.31
N THR A 91 0.26 15.84 -2.37
CA THR A 91 0.67 14.44 -2.45
C THR A 91 2.19 14.33 -2.53
N VAL A 92 2.85 15.14 -3.36
CA VAL A 92 4.32 15.14 -3.47
C VAL A 92 4.99 15.50 -2.15
N ARG A 93 4.46 16.49 -1.42
CA ARG A 93 4.96 16.83 -0.07
C ARG A 93 4.87 15.66 0.92
N ARG A 94 3.86 14.79 0.77
CA ARG A 94 3.63 13.66 1.68
C ARG A 94 4.68 12.56 1.52
N TRP A 95 5.16 12.29 0.31
CA TRP A 95 6.16 11.24 0.05
C TRP A 95 7.58 11.78 -0.18
N HIS A 96 7.74 13.07 -0.51
CA HIS A 96 9.02 13.76 -0.64
C HIS A 96 9.14 14.88 0.42
N PRO A 97 9.36 14.54 1.70
CA PRO A 97 9.40 15.52 2.77
C PRO A 97 10.55 16.53 2.56
N GLU A 98 10.36 17.75 3.07
CA GLU A 98 11.30 18.88 2.96
C GLU A 98 12.66 18.65 3.66
N VAL A 99 12.83 17.52 4.34
CA VAL A 99 14.03 17.16 5.09
C VAL A 99 15.05 16.50 4.17
N TYR A 100 15.56 17.27 3.21
CA TYR A 100 16.89 17.01 2.66
C TYR A 100 17.88 17.66 3.64
N TRP A 101 18.46 16.88 4.54
CA TRP A 101 19.64 17.33 5.24
C TRP A 101 20.77 17.40 4.21
N PRO A 102 21.42 18.55 3.99
CA PRO A 102 22.60 18.59 3.15
C PRO A 102 23.64 17.63 3.72
N ASP A 103 24.08 16.67 2.92
CA ASP A 103 25.25 15.86 3.23
C ASP A 103 26.43 16.83 3.52
N GLY A 104 27.35 16.46 4.42
CA GLY A 104 28.34 17.36 5.02
C GLY A 104 29.29 18.15 4.09
N SER A 105 29.12 18.04 2.76
CA SER A 105 29.78 18.84 1.73
C SER A 105 28.93 19.99 1.15
N ASP A 106 27.62 20.03 1.39
CA ASP A 106 26.74 21.08 0.88
C ASP A 106 26.81 22.34 1.76
N ASP A 107 27.13 23.48 1.15
CA ASP A 107 27.25 24.76 1.85
C ASP A 107 25.86 25.22 2.34
N LEU A 108 25.61 25.04 3.64
CA LEU A 108 24.41 25.49 4.39
C LEU A 108 24.01 26.94 4.09
N LYS A 109 24.92 27.78 3.57
CA LYS A 109 24.64 29.16 3.16
C LYS A 109 23.87 29.30 1.84
N THR A 110 23.84 28.25 1.01
CA THR A 110 23.16 28.26 -0.30
C THR A 110 21.84 27.51 -0.31
N PHE A 111 21.61 26.63 0.66
CA PHE A 111 20.35 25.92 0.83
C PHE A 111 19.23 26.89 1.19
N LYS A 112 18.23 27.00 0.32
CA LYS A 112 16.98 27.72 0.60
C LYS A 112 15.87 26.70 0.67
N GLN A 113 15.35 26.46 1.87
CA GLN A 113 14.08 25.75 2.03
C GLN A 113 13.03 26.44 1.15
N PRO A 114 12.28 25.71 0.33
CA PRO A 114 11.22 26.31 -0.46
C PRO A 114 10.10 26.75 0.46
N THR A 115 10.06 28.05 0.72
CA THR A 115 8.93 28.69 1.33
C THR A 115 7.72 28.63 0.38
N THR A 116 6.65 27.97 0.84
CA THR A 116 5.23 28.18 0.51
C THR A 116 4.75 27.88 -0.92
N LYS A 117 3.79 26.94 -1.04
CA LYS A 117 2.68 26.83 -2.04
C LYS A 117 2.90 27.51 -3.41
N ARG A 118 4.04 27.29 -4.07
CA ARG A 118 4.36 27.88 -5.38
C ARG A 118 5.25 26.92 -6.17
N LEU A 119 5.06 26.92 -7.48
CA LEU A 119 5.86 26.17 -8.45
C LEU A 119 7.35 26.48 -8.30
N CYS A 120 8.21 25.52 -8.63
CA CYS A 120 9.65 25.70 -8.57
C CYS A 120 10.11 26.85 -9.48
N PRO A 121 10.69 27.94 -8.94
CA PRO A 121 11.18 29.06 -9.74
C PRO A 121 12.56 28.79 -10.36
N HIS A 122 13.20 27.67 -9.99
CA HIS A 122 14.55 27.31 -10.42
C HIS A 122 14.49 26.56 -11.74
N THR A 123 14.92 27.21 -12.83
CA THR A 123 14.98 26.60 -14.17
C THR A 123 16.31 25.92 -14.47
N LYS A 124 17.28 25.98 -13.55
CA LYS A 124 18.56 25.27 -13.63
C LYS A 124 18.34 23.79 -13.29
N GLU A 125 19.11 22.91 -13.90
CA GLU A 125 18.98 21.44 -13.74
C GLU A 125 19.53 20.90 -12.42
N SER A 126 19.97 21.76 -11.49
CA SER A 126 20.51 21.32 -10.20
C SER A 126 19.41 20.82 -9.26
N ASP A 127 19.63 19.69 -8.61
CA ASP A 127 18.76 19.12 -7.57
C ASP A 127 18.67 19.95 -6.29
N ASN A 128 19.63 20.84 -6.07
CA ASN A 128 19.83 21.53 -4.79
C ASN A 128 18.80 22.65 -4.53
N CYS A 129 17.72 22.70 -5.32
CA CYS A 129 16.68 23.72 -5.18
C CYS A 129 15.71 23.47 -4.01
N GLY A 130 15.73 22.26 -3.44
CA GLY A 130 14.87 21.83 -2.33
C GLY A 130 13.36 21.78 -2.63
N CYS A 131 12.93 22.20 -3.83
CA CYS A 131 11.51 22.34 -4.18
C CYS A 131 10.81 20.98 -4.18
N VAL A 132 9.54 20.99 -3.74
CA VAL A 132 8.65 19.81 -3.72
C VAL A 132 8.63 19.10 -5.07
N LEU A 133 8.38 19.86 -6.13
CA LEU A 133 8.44 19.40 -7.51
C LEU A 133 9.43 20.28 -8.28
N PRO A 134 10.70 19.88 -8.40
CA PRO A 134 11.71 20.62 -9.15
C PRO A 134 11.31 20.79 -10.62
N TYR A 135 11.75 21.88 -11.25
CA TYR A 135 11.44 22.15 -12.66
C TYR A 135 11.88 21.01 -13.59
N LYS A 136 13.04 20.39 -13.33
CA LYS A 136 13.54 19.27 -14.14
C LYS A 136 12.61 18.04 -14.11
N GLU A 137 11.90 17.82 -13.01
CA GLU A 137 10.98 16.68 -12.84
C GLU A 137 9.67 16.86 -13.63
N ARG A 138 9.44 18.07 -14.18
CA ARG A 138 8.27 18.39 -15.01
C ARG A 138 8.54 18.24 -16.51
N LYS A 139 9.80 18.03 -16.91
CA LYS A 139 10.24 17.93 -18.29
C LYS A 139 10.07 16.51 -18.84
N MET A 140 9.97 16.39 -20.16
CA MET A 140 9.96 15.09 -20.85
C MET A 140 11.18 14.23 -20.51
N SER A 141 12.36 14.84 -20.34
CA SER A 141 13.60 14.14 -19.97
C SER A 141 13.50 13.35 -18.67
N ALA A 142 12.66 13.78 -17.72
CA ALA A 142 12.44 13.02 -16.47
C ALA A 142 11.69 11.69 -16.72
N PHE A 143 10.80 11.67 -17.73
CA PHE A 143 10.02 10.49 -18.13
C PHE A 143 10.78 9.57 -19.09
N GLN A 144 11.91 10.04 -19.63
CA GLN A 144 12.82 9.26 -20.49
C GLN A 144 13.92 8.55 -19.70
N ARG A 145 14.00 8.77 -18.38
CA ARG A 145 15.00 8.10 -17.54
C ARG A 145 14.79 6.58 -17.54
N PRO A 146 15.85 5.79 -17.71
CA PRO A 146 15.71 4.34 -17.83
C PRO A 146 15.25 3.72 -16.51
N GLN A 147 14.46 2.65 -16.63
CA GLN A 147 14.26 1.67 -15.58
C GLN A 147 15.27 0.55 -15.81
N VAL A 148 16.10 0.26 -14.80
CA VAL A 148 17.17 -0.73 -14.88
C VAL A 148 16.88 -1.85 -13.90
N GLN A 149 16.98 -3.10 -14.35
CA GLN A 149 17.02 -4.23 -13.44
C GLN A 149 18.33 -4.18 -12.66
N ASN A 150 18.26 -4.16 -11.33
CA ASN A 150 19.43 -3.98 -10.47
C ASN A 150 19.63 -5.18 -9.52
N ASP A 151 20.87 -5.36 -9.08
CA ASP A 151 21.20 -6.30 -8.01
C ASP A 151 20.73 -5.75 -6.65
N CYS A 152 20.78 -6.61 -5.63
CA CYS A 152 20.59 -6.22 -4.23
C CYS A 152 21.43 -4.98 -3.87
N PHE A 153 20.83 -4.04 -3.12
CA PHE A 153 21.45 -2.81 -2.62
C PHE A 153 21.86 -1.77 -3.69
N LYS A 154 21.61 -2.02 -4.98
CA LYS A 154 21.93 -1.07 -6.07
C LYS A 154 20.74 -0.24 -6.55
N PHE A 155 19.54 -0.46 -6.00
CA PHE A 155 18.34 0.23 -6.46
C PHE A 155 18.49 1.76 -6.46
N ASP A 156 18.98 2.35 -5.37
CA ASP A 156 19.14 3.80 -5.26
C ASP A 156 20.30 4.35 -6.12
N ILE A 157 21.23 3.49 -6.56
CA ILE A 157 22.30 3.86 -7.50
C ILE A 157 21.73 3.91 -8.92
N ASP A 158 20.96 2.90 -9.30
CA ASP A 158 20.56 2.69 -10.69
C ASP A 158 19.22 3.34 -11.04
N ASN A 159 18.31 3.46 -10.07
CA ASN A 159 16.91 3.81 -10.30
C ASN A 159 16.39 5.01 -9.50
N ARG A 160 17.17 5.65 -8.61
CA ARG A 160 16.66 6.71 -7.73
C ARG A 160 15.93 7.84 -8.47
N GLU A 161 16.49 8.35 -9.56
CA GLU A 161 15.87 9.45 -10.31
C GLU A 161 14.67 9.01 -11.18
N SER A 162 14.71 7.80 -11.75
CA SER A 162 13.58 7.26 -12.53
C SER A 162 12.43 6.85 -11.61
N PHE A 163 12.73 6.28 -10.44
CA PHE A 163 11.75 5.97 -9.40
C PHE A 163 11.07 7.23 -8.85
N ARG A 164 11.81 8.33 -8.66
CA ARG A 164 11.21 9.62 -8.31
C ARG A 164 10.19 10.08 -9.35
N ASN A 165 10.49 9.89 -10.64
CA ASN A 165 9.54 10.20 -11.71
C ASN A 165 8.31 9.28 -11.67
N LEU A 166 8.47 8.00 -11.37
CA LEU A 166 7.35 7.09 -11.13
C LEU A 166 6.44 7.59 -9.99
N GLN A 167 7.01 8.03 -8.86
CA GLN A 167 6.22 8.57 -7.75
C GLN A 167 5.42 9.82 -8.14
N ILE A 168 5.94 10.63 -9.07
CA ILE A 168 5.20 11.75 -9.67
C ILE A 168 4.07 11.23 -10.56
N VAL A 169 4.31 10.19 -11.37
CA VAL A 169 3.28 9.53 -12.19
C VAL A 169 2.15 8.97 -11.33
N GLU A 170 2.46 8.26 -10.24
CA GLU A 170 1.47 7.77 -9.29
C GLU A 170 0.64 8.92 -8.71
N SER A 171 1.30 10.03 -8.36
CA SER A 171 0.61 11.25 -7.88
C SER A 171 -0.32 11.85 -8.96
N LEU A 172 0.11 11.90 -10.22
CA LEU A 172 -0.72 12.37 -11.34
C LEU A 172 -1.96 11.48 -11.55
N ILE A 173 -1.80 10.15 -11.47
CA ILE A 173 -2.91 9.18 -11.57
C ILE A 173 -3.95 9.43 -10.47
N LEU A 174 -3.49 9.60 -9.22
CA LEU A 174 -4.37 9.86 -8.08
C LEU A 174 -5.25 11.11 -8.29
N HIS A 175 -4.68 12.17 -8.86
CA HIS A 175 -5.36 13.44 -9.11
C HIS A 175 -6.10 13.50 -10.46
N GLY A 176 -5.97 12.47 -11.30
CA GLY A 176 -6.64 12.42 -12.61
C GLY A 176 -5.96 13.25 -13.70
N GLU A 177 -4.73 13.69 -13.46
CA GLU A 177 -3.94 14.49 -14.40
C GLU A 177 -3.22 13.58 -15.40
N MET A 178 -3.96 13.02 -16.36
CA MET A 178 -3.42 12.01 -17.29
C MET A 178 -2.64 12.59 -18.47
N ASP A 179 -2.74 13.89 -18.76
CA ASP A 179 -2.20 14.48 -19.99
C ASP A 179 -0.67 14.28 -20.13
N ALA A 180 0.08 14.58 -19.06
CA ALA A 180 1.53 14.38 -19.04
C ALA A 180 1.91 12.89 -19.17
N ILE A 181 1.12 12.00 -18.57
CA ILE A 181 1.32 10.55 -18.62
C ILE A 181 1.11 10.06 -20.06
N LEU A 182 -0.02 10.40 -20.68
CA LEU A 182 -0.34 10.04 -22.06
C LEU A 182 0.69 10.60 -23.04
N CYS A 183 1.12 11.85 -22.83
CA CYS A 183 2.17 12.47 -23.61
C CYS A 183 3.48 11.69 -23.50
N SER A 184 3.85 11.23 -22.30
CA SER A 184 5.05 10.41 -22.11
C SER A 184 4.97 9.03 -22.78
N CYS A 185 3.78 8.44 -22.90
CA CYS A 185 3.57 7.16 -23.58
C CYS A 185 3.85 7.22 -25.10
N ALA A 186 3.79 8.41 -25.71
CA ALA A 186 4.11 8.60 -27.12
C ALA A 186 5.58 8.33 -27.44
N TYR A 187 6.46 8.45 -26.45
CA TYR A 187 7.86 8.06 -26.59
C TYR A 187 8.00 6.54 -26.66
N GLU A 188 8.65 6.03 -27.71
CA GLU A 188 8.74 4.58 -27.98
C GLU A 188 9.43 3.82 -26.84
N GLU A 189 10.47 4.39 -26.23
CA GLU A 189 11.22 3.78 -25.12
C GLU A 189 10.63 4.11 -23.74
N CYS A 190 9.38 4.56 -23.66
CA CYS A 190 8.69 4.81 -22.40
C CYS A 190 8.72 3.56 -21.50
N GLN A 191 9.33 3.68 -20.33
CA GLN A 191 9.56 2.56 -19.40
C GLN A 191 8.43 2.37 -18.37
N LEU A 192 7.32 3.12 -18.50
CA LEU A 192 6.20 3.01 -17.56
C LEU A 192 5.58 1.61 -17.52
N ALA A 193 5.69 0.82 -18.60
CA ALA A 193 5.24 -0.57 -18.61
C ALA A 193 6.04 -1.43 -17.61
N LYS A 194 7.36 -1.26 -17.55
CA LYS A 194 8.23 -1.96 -16.59
C LYS A 194 8.01 -1.50 -15.15
N TRP A 195 7.62 -0.25 -14.97
CA TRP A 195 7.25 0.31 -13.67
C TRP A 195 5.84 -0.10 -13.19
N ARG A 196 5.10 -0.92 -13.94
CA ARG A 196 3.84 -1.50 -13.44
C ARG A 196 4.10 -2.25 -12.14
N GLU A 197 5.09 -3.11 -12.16
CA GLU A 197 5.42 -4.03 -11.09
C GLU A 197 6.93 -4.23 -11.09
N HIS A 198 7.60 -3.65 -10.09
CA HIS A 198 9.04 -3.71 -9.94
C HIS A 198 9.42 -4.17 -8.53
N ARG A 199 10.60 -4.78 -8.40
CA ARG A 199 11.15 -5.21 -7.12
C ARG A 199 12.43 -4.44 -6.83
N GLU A 200 12.74 -4.25 -5.55
CA GLU A 200 14.00 -3.62 -5.18
C GLU A 200 15.21 -4.46 -5.59
N CYS A 201 15.07 -5.79 -5.50
CA CYS A 201 16.00 -6.78 -6.02
C CYS A 201 15.22 -8.07 -6.35
N ASP A 202 15.83 -8.98 -7.11
CA ASP A 202 15.27 -10.33 -7.32
C ASP A 202 15.14 -11.15 -6.02
N CYS A 203 15.79 -10.69 -4.94
CA CYS A 203 15.76 -11.29 -3.62
C CYS A 203 14.57 -10.88 -2.76
N THR A 204 13.85 -9.82 -3.12
CA THR A 204 12.69 -9.31 -2.37
C THR A 204 11.39 -9.87 -2.91
N GLN A 205 10.45 -10.19 -2.03
CA GLN A 205 9.11 -10.64 -2.42
C GLN A 205 8.14 -9.48 -2.64
N VAL A 206 8.52 -8.28 -2.23
CA VAL A 206 7.68 -7.08 -2.26
C VAL A 206 7.83 -6.37 -3.60
N TYR A 207 6.68 -6.17 -4.25
CA TYR A 207 6.59 -5.35 -5.45
C TYR A 207 6.15 -3.93 -5.10
N PHE A 208 6.54 -3.00 -5.95
CA PHE A 208 6.04 -1.63 -5.98
C PHE A 208 5.88 -1.16 -7.41
N GLY A 209 5.14 -0.06 -7.57
CA GLY A 209 4.83 0.54 -8.85
C GLY A 209 3.33 0.79 -8.98
N TRP A 210 2.93 1.26 -10.15
CA TRP A 210 1.57 1.75 -10.33
C TRP A 210 0.50 0.64 -10.33
N ARG A 211 0.88 -0.65 -10.31
CA ARG A 211 -0.04 -1.78 -10.10
C ARG A 211 -0.88 -1.61 -8.83
N SER A 212 -0.24 -1.24 -7.72
CA SER A 212 -0.91 -1.15 -6.40
C SER A 212 -2.10 -0.19 -6.42
N ILE A 213 -2.05 0.85 -7.26
CA ILE A 213 -3.13 1.84 -7.39
C ILE A 213 -4.45 1.19 -7.79
N TYR A 214 -4.44 0.34 -8.83
CA TYR A 214 -5.69 -0.28 -9.29
C TYR A 214 -6.03 -1.54 -8.48
N GLU A 215 -5.04 -2.25 -7.96
CA GLU A 215 -5.24 -3.43 -7.10
C GLU A 215 -6.00 -3.05 -5.81
N ASP A 216 -5.50 -2.05 -5.09
CA ASP A 216 -6.15 -1.59 -3.86
C ASP A 216 -7.51 -0.92 -4.12
N ALA A 217 -7.63 -0.22 -5.25
CA ALA A 217 -8.90 0.33 -5.69
C ALA A 217 -9.93 -0.75 -6.00
N ILE A 218 -9.56 -1.84 -6.71
CA ILE A 218 -10.45 -2.98 -6.99
C ILE A 218 -10.88 -3.62 -5.68
N ARG A 219 -9.90 -3.93 -4.81
CA ARG A 219 -10.14 -4.61 -3.54
C ARG A 219 -11.15 -3.85 -2.68
N MET A 220 -10.92 -2.56 -2.47
CA MET A 220 -11.81 -1.70 -1.70
C MET A 220 -13.15 -1.43 -2.38
N TYR A 221 -13.18 -1.31 -3.71
CA TYR A 221 -14.42 -1.10 -4.45
C TYR A 221 -15.33 -2.33 -4.38
N VAL A 222 -14.79 -3.52 -4.58
CA VAL A 222 -15.54 -4.78 -4.54
C VAL A 222 -16.05 -5.07 -3.13
N ILE A 223 -15.18 -5.07 -2.11
CA ILE A 223 -15.58 -5.43 -0.74
C ILE A 223 -16.70 -4.52 -0.22
N LEU A 224 -16.61 -3.21 -0.43
CA LEU A 224 -17.61 -2.26 0.07
C LEU A 224 -18.95 -2.36 -0.68
N ASN A 225 -18.93 -2.54 -2.01
CA ASN A 225 -20.19 -2.73 -2.78
C ASN A 225 -20.85 -4.08 -2.48
N VAL A 226 -20.07 -5.14 -2.27
CA VAL A 226 -20.60 -6.44 -1.82
C VAL A 226 -21.25 -6.28 -0.45
N LEU A 227 -20.57 -5.62 0.49
CA LEU A 227 -21.11 -5.39 1.83
C LEU A 227 -22.39 -4.56 1.82
N GLU A 228 -22.54 -3.57 0.92
CA GLU A 228 -23.81 -2.82 0.79
C GLU A 228 -25.02 -3.74 0.50
N GLN A 229 -24.81 -4.95 -0.03
CA GLN A 229 -25.88 -5.93 -0.27
C GLN A 229 -26.34 -6.68 0.99
N PHE A 230 -25.66 -6.50 2.14
CA PHE A 230 -25.93 -7.16 3.42
C PHE A 230 -26.27 -6.13 4.51
N PRO A 231 -27.42 -5.43 4.44
CA PRO A 231 -27.81 -4.39 5.40
C PRO A 231 -27.83 -4.86 6.85
N GLU A 232 -28.11 -6.15 7.09
CA GLU A 232 -28.07 -6.77 8.41
C GLU A 232 -26.71 -6.64 9.12
N ALA A 233 -25.63 -6.44 8.37
CA ALA A 233 -24.27 -6.35 8.91
C ALA A 233 -23.88 -4.92 9.34
N TYR A 234 -24.66 -3.89 8.97
CA TYR A 234 -24.33 -2.48 9.24
C TYR A 234 -25.52 -1.60 9.68
N ASP A 235 -26.75 -2.12 9.73
CA ASP A 235 -27.92 -1.41 10.25
C ASP A 235 -27.97 -1.40 11.79
N ALA A 236 -28.48 -0.29 12.36
CA ALA A 236 -28.49 -0.03 13.80
C ALA A 236 -29.41 -0.97 14.62
N ASP A 237 -30.34 -1.67 13.98
CA ASP A 237 -31.19 -2.71 14.59
C ASP A 237 -30.51 -4.10 14.57
N GLY A 238 -29.36 -4.21 13.90
CA GLY A 238 -28.50 -5.39 13.90
C GLY A 238 -27.81 -5.61 15.24
N SER A 239 -27.47 -6.86 15.53
CA SER A 239 -26.68 -7.18 16.72
C SER A 239 -25.26 -6.61 16.55
N PRO A 240 -24.67 -5.93 17.55
CA PRO A 240 -23.25 -5.52 17.54
C PRO A 240 -22.27 -6.68 17.31
N ILE A 241 -22.75 -7.92 17.46
CA ILE A 241 -22.00 -9.17 17.27
C ILE A 241 -21.79 -9.48 15.78
N GLU A 242 -22.63 -8.96 14.88
CA GLU A 242 -22.57 -9.19 13.41
C GLU A 242 -22.07 -7.95 12.66
N ASP A 243 -21.18 -7.21 13.30
CA ASP A 243 -20.54 -6.05 12.69
C ASP A 243 -19.66 -6.49 11.51
N TYR A 244 -19.97 -6.00 10.31
CA TYR A 244 -19.20 -6.28 9.10
C TYR A 244 -17.70 -5.98 9.23
N ARG A 245 -17.32 -5.09 10.15
CA ARG A 245 -15.92 -4.73 10.40
C ARG A 245 -15.11 -5.86 11.03
N ASN A 246 -15.80 -6.86 11.56
CA ASN A 246 -15.22 -8.10 12.06
C ASN A 246 -15.10 -9.17 10.97
N LEU A 247 -15.39 -8.87 9.70
CA LEU A 247 -15.22 -9.85 8.62
C LEU A 247 -13.75 -9.97 8.22
N ALA A 248 -13.26 -11.20 8.05
CA ALA A 248 -11.88 -11.44 7.62
C ALA A 248 -11.57 -10.75 6.29
N ALA A 249 -12.47 -10.83 5.30
CA ALA A 249 -12.30 -10.16 4.00
C ALA A 249 -12.24 -8.62 4.12
N TYR A 250 -13.04 -8.03 5.01
CA TYR A 250 -13.01 -6.59 5.24
C TYR A 250 -11.72 -6.16 5.94
N GLN A 251 -11.31 -6.85 7.00
CA GLN A 251 -10.05 -6.55 7.69
C GLN A 251 -8.84 -6.75 6.77
N GLN A 252 -8.84 -7.79 5.92
CA GLN A 252 -7.81 -8.00 4.91
C GLN A 252 -7.72 -6.83 3.94
N ALA A 253 -8.86 -6.40 3.37
CA ALA A 253 -8.91 -5.28 2.43
C ALA A 253 -8.45 -3.96 3.07
N VAL A 254 -8.90 -3.69 4.29
CA VAL A 254 -8.47 -2.53 5.06
C VAL A 254 -6.96 -2.56 5.28
N ARG A 255 -6.42 -3.70 5.72
CA ARG A 255 -4.98 -3.86 5.99
C ARG A 255 -4.16 -3.65 4.72
N SER A 256 -4.39 -4.46 3.69
CA SER A 256 -3.53 -4.45 2.49
C SER A 256 -3.53 -3.10 1.76
N SER A 257 -4.69 -2.43 1.73
CA SER A 257 -4.80 -1.11 1.09
C SER A 257 -4.36 0.06 1.96
N THR A 258 -3.84 -0.18 3.17
CA THR A 258 -3.31 0.88 4.05
C THR A 258 -1.95 0.59 4.67
N GLU A 259 -1.34 -0.56 4.37
CA GLU A 259 -0.02 -0.98 4.85
C GLU A 259 1.10 0.01 4.52
N SER A 260 2.09 0.10 5.41
CA SER A 260 3.27 0.96 5.32
C SER A 260 4.55 0.15 5.24
N GLY A 261 5.65 0.79 4.86
CA GLY A 261 6.99 0.21 4.77
C GLY A 261 7.40 -0.24 3.37
N TYR A 262 6.59 0.07 2.35
CA TYR A 262 6.94 -0.08 0.94
C TYR A 262 7.82 1.08 0.47
N ARG A 263 8.56 0.89 -0.64
CA ARG A 263 9.32 1.98 -1.27
C ARG A 263 8.42 3.10 -1.82
N SER A 264 7.22 2.76 -2.29
CA SER A 264 6.17 3.74 -2.60
C SER A 264 4.90 3.37 -1.83
N GLU A 265 4.33 4.35 -1.14
CA GLU A 265 3.06 4.21 -0.40
C GLU A 265 1.95 5.08 -1.02
N ILE A 266 2.19 5.66 -2.20
CA ILE A 266 1.31 6.67 -2.80
C ILE A 266 -0.07 6.07 -3.09
N ALA A 267 -0.12 4.82 -3.56
CA ALA A 267 -1.37 4.07 -3.78
C ALA A 267 -2.23 3.98 -2.50
N MET A 268 -1.63 3.95 -1.32
CA MET A 268 -2.31 3.79 -0.03
C MET A 268 -2.96 5.09 0.48
N PHE A 269 -2.56 6.24 -0.06
CA PHE A 269 -3.00 7.54 0.46
C PHE A 269 -4.53 7.72 0.43
N PRO A 270 -5.24 7.48 -0.70
CA PRO A 270 -6.69 7.65 -0.74
C PRO A 270 -7.42 6.74 0.25
N HIS A 271 -6.91 5.51 0.42
CA HIS A 271 -7.49 4.50 1.30
C HIS A 271 -7.29 4.87 2.78
N ARG A 272 -6.08 5.28 3.15
CA ARG A 272 -5.75 5.81 4.49
C ARG A 272 -6.58 7.04 4.83
N ASP A 273 -6.68 7.98 3.90
CA ASP A 273 -7.42 9.23 4.09
C ASP A 273 -8.93 8.98 4.18
N PHE A 274 -9.46 7.98 3.47
CA PHE A 274 -10.85 7.58 3.61
C PHE A 274 -11.14 6.89 4.95
N LEU A 275 -10.35 5.88 5.30
CA LEU A 275 -10.56 5.05 6.49
C LEU A 275 -10.11 5.74 7.79
N GLY A 276 -9.33 6.80 7.71
CA GLY A 276 -8.71 7.45 8.86
C GLY A 276 -7.60 6.60 9.47
N ILE A 277 -6.89 5.82 8.64
CA ILE A 277 -5.78 4.97 9.04
C ILE A 277 -4.46 5.73 8.88
N GLU A 278 -3.66 5.74 9.93
CA GLU A 278 -2.39 6.44 9.93
C GLU A 278 -1.32 5.69 9.16
N LYS A 279 -0.29 6.45 8.76
CA LYS A 279 0.98 5.87 8.36
C LYS A 279 1.52 5.02 9.54
N ASP A 280 2.06 3.86 9.21
CA ASP A 280 2.67 2.91 10.13
C ASP A 280 1.67 2.27 11.12
N GLN A 281 0.36 2.44 10.90
CA GLN A 281 -0.67 1.71 11.66
C GLN A 281 -0.67 0.21 11.36
N PHE A 282 -0.49 -0.12 10.07
CA PHE A 282 -0.24 -1.46 9.57
C PHE A 282 1.08 -1.43 8.80
N TRP A 283 1.92 -2.43 9.03
CA TRP A 283 3.20 -2.60 8.36
C TRP A 283 3.15 -3.86 7.50
N TRP A 284 3.80 -3.84 6.33
CA TRP A 284 3.80 -5.00 5.44
C TRP A 284 4.43 -6.24 6.09
N ASN A 285 5.45 -6.02 6.93
CA ASN A 285 5.94 -6.99 7.91
C ASN A 285 5.25 -6.77 9.27
N PRO A 286 4.29 -7.62 9.67
CA PRO A 286 3.58 -7.50 10.94
C PRO A 286 4.50 -7.19 12.11
N ARG A 287 4.08 -6.29 12.99
CA ARG A 287 4.69 -6.10 14.30
C ARG A 287 3.61 -6.21 15.37
N PRO A 288 3.10 -7.42 15.69
CA PRO A 288 1.97 -7.52 16.59
C PRO A 288 2.34 -6.93 17.96
N HIS A 289 1.59 -5.92 18.40
CA HIS A 289 1.74 -5.32 19.72
C HIS A 289 1.30 -6.30 20.83
N ASP A 290 0.29 -7.13 20.56
CA ASP A 290 -0.29 -8.07 21.53
C ASP A 290 0.03 -9.55 21.17
N VAL A 291 1.31 -9.86 20.94
CA VAL A 291 1.76 -11.24 20.65
C VAL A 291 1.25 -12.25 21.69
N PRO A 292 1.35 -12.02 23.02
CA PRO A 292 0.97 -13.02 24.02
C PRO A 292 -0.51 -13.43 23.94
N ARG A 293 -1.41 -12.49 23.60
CA ARG A 293 -2.83 -12.77 23.42
C ARG A 293 -3.10 -13.64 22.19
N TRP A 294 -2.40 -13.40 21.09
CA TRP A 294 -2.69 -14.03 19.79
C TRP A 294 -1.78 -15.20 19.41
N LYS A 295 -0.73 -15.49 20.21
CA LYS A 295 0.28 -16.53 19.92
C LYS A 295 -0.28 -17.93 19.66
N HIS A 296 -1.49 -18.22 20.13
CA HIS A 296 -2.14 -19.52 19.97
C HIS A 296 -2.81 -19.69 18.59
N ILE A 297 -2.97 -18.60 17.85
CA ILE A 297 -3.58 -18.55 16.52
C ILE A 297 -2.54 -18.20 15.45
N MET A 298 -1.57 -17.35 15.79
CA MET A 298 -0.49 -16.96 14.88
C MET A 298 0.36 -18.15 14.45
N ARG A 299 0.65 -18.21 13.15
CA ARG A 299 1.66 -19.10 12.56
C ARG A 299 2.79 -18.25 12.01
N PHE A 300 4.02 -18.61 12.34
CA PHE A 300 5.22 -17.93 11.88
C PHE A 300 5.86 -18.75 10.77
N ASP A 301 6.37 -18.09 9.74
CA ASP A 301 7.22 -18.77 8.74
C ASP A 301 8.39 -19.43 9.47
N THR A 302 8.43 -20.77 9.43
CA THR A 302 9.46 -21.59 10.07
C THR A 302 10.89 -21.19 9.65
N ASN A 303 11.09 -20.61 8.47
CA ASN A 303 12.39 -20.08 8.06
C ASN A 303 12.80 -18.83 8.83
N GLY A 304 11.85 -17.98 9.26
CA GLY A 304 12.13 -16.81 10.09
C GLY A 304 12.61 -17.23 11.49
N PHE A 305 11.95 -18.23 12.10
CA PHE A 305 12.31 -18.75 13.41
C PHE A 305 13.64 -19.52 13.40
N GLU A 306 13.90 -20.33 12.36
CA GLU A 306 15.20 -21.01 12.21
C GLU A 306 16.35 -20.06 11.87
N ASN A 307 16.11 -19.03 11.05
CA ASN A 307 17.11 -18.00 10.77
C ASN A 307 17.38 -17.11 11.98
N TYR A 308 16.40 -16.94 12.88
CA TYR A 308 16.58 -16.34 14.21
C TYR A 308 17.43 -17.23 15.12
N GLN A 309 17.16 -18.52 15.21
CA GLN A 309 17.98 -19.46 15.99
C GLN A 309 19.42 -19.53 15.44
N LYS A 310 19.57 -19.61 14.12
CA LYS A 310 20.88 -19.57 13.43
C LYS A 310 21.53 -18.19 13.49
N GLY A 311 20.76 -17.12 13.60
CA GLY A 311 21.23 -15.74 13.76
C GLY A 311 21.75 -15.48 15.17
N LEU A 312 21.09 -16.03 16.19
CA LEU A 312 21.57 -16.08 17.57
C LEU A 312 22.82 -16.96 17.71
N ASP A 313 22.90 -18.08 16.98
CA ASP A 313 24.09 -18.93 16.95
C ASP A 313 25.25 -18.33 16.12
N ARG A 314 24.95 -17.45 15.14
CA ARG A 314 25.93 -16.83 14.24
C ARG A 314 26.45 -15.49 14.74
N PHE A 315 25.60 -14.72 15.43
CA PHE A 315 25.97 -13.55 16.22
C PHE A 315 25.98 -13.95 17.69
N GLY A 316 26.95 -14.81 18.05
CA GLY A 316 27.42 -14.79 19.42
C GLY A 316 27.84 -13.36 19.74
N PHE A 317 27.06 -12.66 20.56
CA PHE A 317 27.45 -11.37 21.13
C PHE A 317 28.73 -11.59 21.96
N SER A 318 29.85 -11.51 21.27
CA SER A 318 31.17 -11.25 21.80
C SER A 318 31.61 -9.98 21.10
N CYS A 319 31.21 -8.83 21.65
CA CYS A 319 31.79 -7.56 21.28
C CYS A 319 33.27 -7.60 21.65
N SER A 320 34.13 -7.71 20.64
CA SER A 320 35.49 -7.21 20.69
C SER A 320 35.67 -6.41 19.41
N ASP A 321 35.35 -5.12 19.49
CA ASP A 321 35.81 -4.16 18.50
C ASP A 321 37.26 -3.85 18.83
N ASP A 322 38.15 -4.11 17.88
CA ASP A 322 39.33 -3.26 17.70
C ASP A 322 39.76 -3.31 16.23
N GLU A 323 39.72 -2.14 15.62
CA GLU A 323 40.23 -1.87 14.28
C GLU A 323 41.75 -2.02 14.26
N SER A 324 42.30 -2.54 13.15
CA SER A 324 43.41 -1.88 12.46
C SER A 324 43.73 -2.53 11.12
N ASP A 325 43.96 -1.64 10.16
CA ASP A 325 44.40 -1.88 8.80
C ASP A 325 45.69 -2.71 8.68
N ALA A 326 45.79 -3.50 7.60
CA ALA A 326 46.82 -3.36 6.56
C ALA A 326 47.07 -4.67 5.77
N GLU A 327 46.96 -4.55 4.44
CA GLU A 327 47.65 -5.24 3.35
C GLU A 327 48.25 -6.67 3.54
N SER A 328 47.80 -7.61 2.69
CA SER A 328 48.59 -8.19 1.57
C SER A 328 48.33 -9.69 1.28
N HIS A 329 48.14 -9.96 -0.02
CA HIS A 329 48.44 -11.14 -0.83
C HIS A 329 48.43 -12.61 -0.30
N ASN A 330 47.77 -13.44 -1.13
CA ASN A 330 48.11 -14.81 -1.56
C ASN A 330 47.78 -16.01 -0.65
N GLY A 331 46.89 -16.87 -1.17
CA GLY A 331 47.25 -18.25 -1.51
C GLY A 331 47.02 -19.36 -0.47
N SER A 332 46.11 -20.26 -0.82
CA SER A 332 46.25 -21.73 -0.68
C SER A 332 46.33 -22.38 0.72
N SER A 333 45.27 -23.13 1.02
CA SER A 333 45.31 -24.55 1.46
C SER A 333 45.80 -24.92 2.87
N THR A 334 44.89 -25.66 3.54
CA THR A 334 45.07 -26.86 4.37
C THR A 334 45.63 -26.80 5.81
N ASN A 335 44.76 -27.29 6.70
CA ASN A 335 44.97 -28.26 7.79
C ASN A 335 45.66 -27.85 9.11
N SER A 336 44.86 -28.06 10.17
CA SER A 336 45.14 -28.92 11.33
C SER A 336 46.08 -28.41 12.43
N GLY A 337 45.53 -28.32 13.65
CA GLY A 337 46.21 -28.87 14.83
C GLY A 337 46.32 -27.99 16.07
N ASN A 338 45.42 -28.22 17.03
CA ASN A 338 45.63 -28.39 18.47
C ASN A 338 46.64 -27.55 19.28
N LYS A 339 46.11 -27.06 20.43
CA LYS A 339 46.71 -26.92 21.78
C LYS A 339 47.80 -25.85 21.94
N SER A 340 47.95 -25.08 23.02
CA SER A 340 47.44 -25.08 24.40
C SER A 340 47.99 -23.82 25.11
N SER A 341 47.43 -23.49 26.31
CA SER A 341 48.06 -22.79 27.46
C SER A 341 48.48 -21.32 27.26
N ALA A 342 48.51 -20.41 28.24
CA ALA A 342 48.00 -20.22 29.61
C ALA A 342 48.54 -18.83 30.03
N GLU A 343 47.91 -18.16 31.02
CA GLU A 343 48.46 -17.05 31.84
C GLU A 343 48.63 -15.69 31.12
N ASN A 344 48.43 -14.49 31.69
CA ASN A 344 48.05 -13.99 33.01
C ASN A 344 47.85 -12.45 32.91
N ASP A 345 47.05 -11.93 33.85
CA ASP A 345 47.18 -10.67 34.59
C ASP A 345 46.86 -9.26 34.01
N SER A 346 46.13 -8.55 34.88
CA SER A 346 46.08 -7.11 35.21
C SER A 346 45.26 -6.16 34.32
N ASP A 347 44.11 -5.68 34.81
CA ASP A 347 43.90 -4.50 35.69
C ASP A 347 44.00 -3.18 34.89
N ASP A 348 42.88 -2.51 34.63
CA ASP A 348 42.51 -1.25 35.29
C ASP A 348 41.17 -0.73 34.71
N GLY A 349 40.32 -0.21 35.59
CA GLY A 349 38.95 0.17 35.28
C GLY A 349 38.80 1.57 34.66
N SER A 350 37.74 1.73 33.88
CA SER A 350 37.00 2.99 33.78
C SER A 350 35.65 2.69 33.14
N SER A 351 34.60 2.86 33.95
CA SER A 351 33.19 2.72 33.63
C SER A 351 32.73 3.78 32.61
N ASP A 352 32.14 3.33 31.50
CA ASP A 352 31.08 4.03 30.78
C ASP A 352 30.01 2.97 30.47
N GLU A 353 28.91 2.97 31.23
CA GLU A 353 27.75 2.12 30.95
C GLU A 353 27.02 2.62 29.70
N PRO A 354 26.80 1.80 28.67
CA PRO A 354 25.84 2.11 27.63
C PRO A 354 24.42 1.85 28.14
N GLU A 355 23.49 2.77 27.90
CA GLU A 355 22.06 2.57 28.14
C GLU A 355 21.61 1.26 27.49
N GLU A 356 21.25 0.30 28.34
CA GLU A 356 20.72 -1.00 27.96
C GLU A 356 19.35 -0.78 27.29
N LYS A 357 19.27 -0.96 25.96
CA LYS A 357 17.97 -1.01 25.28
C LYS A 357 17.18 -2.18 25.81
N ASP A 358 15.90 -1.93 26.09
CA ASP A 358 14.98 -2.91 26.70
C ASP A 358 14.97 -4.21 25.87
N PRO A 359 15.26 -5.38 26.45
CA PRO A 359 15.26 -6.65 25.73
C PRO A 359 13.94 -6.98 25.01
N GLU A 360 12.80 -6.37 25.41
CA GLU A 360 11.52 -6.48 24.69
C GLU A 360 11.51 -5.77 23.31
N GLU A 361 12.33 -4.73 23.08
CA GLU A 361 12.39 -4.04 21.78
C GLU A 361 13.07 -4.89 20.70
N VAL A 362 13.99 -5.77 21.09
CA VAL A 362 14.77 -6.62 20.17
C VAL A 362 14.00 -7.89 19.78
N GLU A 363 13.07 -8.35 20.62
CA GLU A 363 12.22 -9.53 20.37
C GLU A 363 11.19 -9.30 19.25
N ASN A 364 10.96 -8.06 18.81
CA ASN A 364 9.96 -7.67 17.81
C ASN A 364 10.48 -7.52 16.36
N MET A 365 11.74 -7.83 16.09
CA MET A 365 12.32 -7.62 14.76
C MET A 365 12.07 -8.81 13.80
N PHE A 366 11.00 -8.65 13.02
CA PHE A 366 10.68 -9.32 11.75
C PHE A 366 10.14 -10.75 11.84
N TYR A 367 8.83 -10.83 11.97
CA TYR A 367 8.06 -12.03 11.70
C TYR A 367 7.28 -11.86 10.40
N THR A 368 7.38 -12.82 9.49
CA THR A 368 6.35 -13.00 8.45
C THR A 368 5.29 -13.91 9.05
N LEU A 369 4.12 -13.35 9.37
CA LEU A 369 2.97 -14.15 9.79
C LEU A 369 2.44 -14.93 8.59
N GLU A 370 2.41 -16.26 8.68
CA GLU A 370 1.73 -17.11 7.70
C GLU A 370 0.20 -16.94 7.80
N PHE A 371 -0.29 -16.62 9.00
CA PHE A 371 -1.71 -16.46 9.28
C PHE A 371 -1.95 -15.24 10.19
N TYR A 372 -2.70 -14.26 9.68
CA TYR A 372 -3.26 -13.19 10.50
C TYR A 372 -4.59 -13.65 11.11
N PRO A 373 -4.92 -13.27 12.37
CA PRO A 373 -6.20 -13.62 13.00
C PRO A 373 -7.38 -12.76 12.48
N LEU A 374 -7.41 -12.48 11.17
CA LEU A 374 -8.47 -11.70 10.54
C LEU A 374 -9.81 -12.43 10.69
N GLY A 375 -10.83 -11.67 11.04
CA GLY A 375 -12.16 -12.18 11.34
C GLY A 375 -12.31 -12.94 12.66
N LEU A 376 -11.22 -13.06 13.44
CA LEU A 376 -11.23 -13.61 14.80
C LEU A 376 -11.14 -12.52 15.87
N MET A 377 -10.78 -11.31 15.46
CA MET A 377 -10.62 -10.14 16.31
C MET A 377 -11.73 -9.13 16.08
N SER A 378 -12.11 -8.42 17.15
CA SER A 378 -12.96 -7.24 17.01
C SER A 378 -12.25 -6.20 16.14
N TYR A 379 -13.00 -5.30 15.51
CA TYR A 379 -12.40 -4.23 14.72
C TYR A 379 -11.44 -3.35 15.54
N ASP A 380 -11.75 -3.10 16.82
CA ASP A 380 -10.86 -2.34 17.69
C ASP A 380 -9.58 -3.12 18.00
N ASP A 381 -9.66 -4.42 18.27
CA ASP A 381 -8.47 -5.26 18.45
C ASP A 381 -7.62 -5.30 17.17
N PHE A 382 -8.25 -5.34 16.00
CA PHE A 382 -7.59 -5.27 14.70
C PHE A 382 -6.82 -3.98 14.51
N LEU A 383 -7.44 -2.84 14.79
CA LEU A 383 -6.77 -1.55 14.70
C LEU A 383 -5.63 -1.40 15.70
N ASN A 384 -5.68 -2.09 16.85
CA ASN A 384 -4.61 -2.07 17.85
C ASN A 384 -3.59 -3.21 17.69
N PHE A 385 -3.76 -4.08 16.69
CA PHE A 385 -3.02 -5.34 16.62
C PHE A 385 -1.53 -5.13 16.34
N GLU A 386 -1.16 -4.27 15.38
CA GLU A 386 0.26 -4.02 15.02
C GLU A 386 0.84 -2.77 15.69
N LYS A 387 -0.01 -1.81 16.02
CA LYS A 387 0.37 -0.58 16.71
C LYS A 387 -0.82 -0.13 17.53
N LEU A 388 -0.60 0.19 18.81
CA LEU A 388 -1.63 0.80 19.64
C LEU A 388 -2.12 2.09 18.99
N MET A 389 -3.43 2.20 18.82
CA MET A 389 -4.03 3.44 18.36
C MET A 389 -3.96 4.49 19.47
N GLU A 390 -3.31 5.61 19.17
CA GLU A 390 -3.45 6.82 19.99
C GLU A 390 -4.87 7.38 19.85
N TYR A 391 -5.31 8.16 20.85
CA TYR A 391 -6.64 8.77 20.82
C TYR A 391 -6.80 9.68 19.59
N ARG A 392 -7.86 9.46 18.80
CA ARG A 392 -8.16 10.23 17.58
C ARG A 392 -9.42 11.10 17.74
N PRO A 393 -9.33 12.41 17.53
CA PRO A 393 -10.50 13.29 17.56
C PRO A 393 -11.42 13.03 16.37
N SER A 394 -12.71 12.83 16.62
CA SER A 394 -13.74 12.84 15.58
C SER A 394 -14.12 14.28 15.17
N PRO A 395 -14.78 14.51 14.02
CA PRO A 395 -15.28 15.85 13.68
C PRO A 395 -16.17 16.49 14.77
N PRO A 396 -17.04 15.74 15.47
CA PRO A 396 -17.71 16.21 16.67
C PRO A 396 -16.76 16.60 17.82
N ASP A 397 -15.71 15.83 18.08
CA ASP A 397 -14.73 16.14 19.14
C ASP A 397 -13.99 17.45 18.84
N VAL A 398 -13.56 17.66 17.59
CA VAL A 398 -12.93 18.92 17.17
C VAL A 398 -13.89 20.09 17.36
N SER A 399 -15.15 19.92 16.98
CA SER A 399 -16.20 20.94 17.19
C SER A 399 -16.44 21.22 18.67
N HIS A 400 -16.41 20.18 19.50
CA HIS A 400 -16.58 20.27 20.95
C HIS A 400 -15.41 21.00 21.61
N VAL A 401 -14.17 20.62 21.31
CA VAL A 401 -12.97 21.27 21.84
C VAL A 401 -12.87 22.72 21.37
N ARG A 402 -13.22 23.00 20.09
CA ARG A 402 -13.31 24.37 19.58
C ARG A 402 -14.30 25.21 20.39
N SER A 403 -15.46 24.65 20.71
CA SER A 403 -16.47 25.30 21.55
C SER A 403 -15.97 25.54 22.98
N ILE A 404 -15.27 24.57 23.58
CA ILE A 404 -14.66 24.73 24.92
C ILE A 404 -13.64 25.88 24.91
N LEU A 405 -12.70 25.89 23.96
CA LEU A 405 -11.66 26.91 23.85
C LEU A 405 -12.26 28.30 23.65
N PHE A 406 -13.29 28.40 22.80
CA PHE A 406 -14.05 29.63 22.62
C PHE A 406 -14.75 30.09 23.91
N GLN A 407 -15.43 29.18 24.62
CA GLN A 407 -16.08 29.47 25.91
C GLN A 407 -15.07 29.89 27.00
N LYS A 408 -13.82 29.46 26.90
CA LYS A 408 -12.72 29.88 27.78
C LYS A 408 -12.16 31.26 27.44
N GLY A 409 -12.70 31.93 26.41
CA GLY A 409 -12.38 33.30 26.04
C GLY A 409 -11.35 33.44 24.92
N LEU A 410 -11.00 32.35 24.22
CA LEU A 410 -10.11 32.42 23.07
C LEU A 410 -10.90 32.84 21.80
N PRO A 411 -10.38 33.80 21.02
CA PRO A 411 -10.91 34.08 19.69
C PRO A 411 -10.85 32.84 18.80
N ILE A 412 -11.75 32.76 17.82
CA ILE A 412 -11.88 31.57 16.98
C ILE A 412 -10.63 31.34 16.12
N GLU A 413 -9.96 32.41 15.69
CA GLU A 413 -8.72 32.33 14.91
C GLU A 413 -7.55 31.78 15.74
N ILE A 414 -7.52 32.08 17.04
CA ILE A 414 -6.50 31.53 17.96
C ILE A 414 -6.83 30.09 18.30
N THR A 415 -8.11 29.79 18.48
CA THR A 415 -8.60 28.42 18.71
C THR A 415 -8.24 27.52 17.54
N ASP A 416 -8.49 27.96 16.30
CA ASP A 416 -8.16 27.20 15.10
C ASP A 416 -6.65 26.96 14.98
N ARG A 417 -5.83 27.97 15.29
CA ARG A 417 -4.37 27.82 15.33
C ARG A 417 -3.89 26.87 16.42
N ILE A 418 -4.55 26.83 17.58
CA ILE A 418 -4.21 25.89 18.66
C ILE A 418 -4.55 24.46 18.22
N LEU A 419 -5.74 24.26 17.64
CA LEU A 419 -6.14 22.95 17.11
C LEU A 419 -5.21 22.49 15.99
N GLU A 420 -4.83 23.39 15.08
CA GLU A 420 -3.85 23.13 14.02
C GLU A 420 -2.46 22.81 14.59
N TYR A 421 -1.98 23.58 15.58
CA TYR A 421 -0.68 23.35 16.22
C TYR A 421 -0.62 22.06 17.03
N ALA A 422 -1.74 21.69 17.66
CA ALA A 422 -1.87 20.44 18.41
C ALA A 422 -2.16 19.23 17.52
N ASP A 423 -2.24 19.43 16.19
CA ASP A 423 -2.67 18.42 15.22
C ASP A 423 -4.02 17.75 15.61
N TYR A 424 -4.89 18.52 16.26
CA TYR A 424 -6.21 18.08 16.72
C TYR A 424 -7.24 18.23 15.58
N ALA A 425 -6.96 17.53 14.48
CA ALA A 425 -7.81 17.47 13.30
C ALA A 425 -8.48 16.09 13.18
N PRO A 426 -9.68 16.00 12.57
CA PRO A 426 -10.29 14.71 12.31
C PRO A 426 -9.39 13.91 11.37
N ARG A 427 -9.00 12.70 11.79
CA ARG A 427 -8.23 11.78 10.95
C ARG A 427 -9.22 10.89 10.20
N GLY A 428 -9.30 11.06 8.87
CA GLY A 428 -10.26 10.37 8.01
C GLY A 428 -11.33 11.29 7.42
N SER A 429 -11.87 10.96 6.25
CA SER A 429 -12.98 11.71 5.64
C SER A 429 -14.36 11.31 6.15
N LEU A 430 -14.48 10.18 6.86
CA LEU A 430 -15.75 9.65 7.33
C LEU A 430 -16.36 10.47 8.49
N PRO A 431 -17.65 10.85 8.41
CA PRO A 431 -18.36 11.50 9.52
C PRO A 431 -18.44 10.63 10.79
N VAL A 432 -18.56 9.31 10.62
CA VAL A 432 -18.51 8.32 11.70
C VAL A 432 -17.21 7.52 11.54
N PRO A 433 -16.19 7.75 12.39
CA PRO A 433 -14.89 7.12 12.26
C PRO A 433 -14.96 5.59 12.20
N GLY A 434 -14.22 5.00 11.26
CA GLY A 434 -14.14 3.54 11.10
C GLY A 434 -15.44 2.86 10.68
N GLN A 435 -16.49 3.59 10.28
CA GLN A 435 -17.77 3.02 9.86
C GLN A 435 -18.20 3.52 8.47
N PRO A 436 -17.52 3.09 7.39
CA PRO A 436 -17.84 3.52 6.02
C PRO A 436 -19.29 3.24 5.59
N LEU A 437 -19.93 2.18 6.07
CA LEU A 437 -21.30 1.82 5.70
C LEU A 437 -22.38 2.50 6.56
N HIS A 438 -21.98 3.28 7.56
CA HIS A 438 -22.94 4.00 8.39
C HIS A 438 -23.78 4.97 7.54
N PRO A 439 -25.10 5.13 7.78
CA PRO A 439 -25.97 5.97 6.95
C PRO A 439 -25.48 7.42 6.77
N GLN A 440 -24.83 8.00 7.78
CA GLN A 440 -24.24 9.35 7.71
C GLN A 440 -23.01 9.42 6.79
N CYS A 441 -22.34 8.29 6.52
CA CYS A 441 -21.15 8.20 5.69
C CYS A 441 -21.48 7.99 4.20
N ARG A 442 -22.75 7.77 3.82
CA ARG A 442 -23.19 7.43 2.46
C ARG A 442 -22.65 8.38 1.37
N GLN A 443 -22.57 9.68 1.66
CA GLN A 443 -22.04 10.66 0.71
C GLN A 443 -20.53 10.47 0.48
N GLU A 444 -19.76 10.34 1.56
CA GLU A 444 -18.30 10.16 1.46
C GLU A 444 -17.93 8.78 0.92
N LEU A 445 -18.66 7.73 1.30
CA LEU A 445 -18.56 6.41 0.70
C LEU A 445 -18.77 6.47 -0.82
N GLY A 446 -19.81 7.16 -1.28
CA GLY A 446 -20.08 7.33 -2.71
C GLY A 446 -18.94 8.02 -3.45
N ARG A 447 -18.35 9.07 -2.87
CA ARG A 447 -17.18 9.76 -3.45
C ARG A 447 -15.94 8.87 -3.49
N TYR A 448 -15.72 8.10 -2.43
CA TYR A 448 -14.58 7.19 -2.35
C TYR A 448 -14.69 6.04 -3.35
N LEU A 449 -15.87 5.42 -3.48
CA LEU A 449 -16.11 4.37 -4.49
C LEU A 449 -15.95 4.90 -5.92
N GLU A 450 -16.41 6.13 -6.18
CA GLU A 450 -16.16 6.81 -7.46
C GLU A 450 -14.65 7.01 -7.67
N LEU A 451 -13.91 7.46 -6.66
CA LEU A 451 -12.46 7.60 -6.75
C LEU A 451 -11.79 6.26 -7.06
N CYS A 452 -12.10 5.19 -6.34
CA CYS A 452 -11.58 3.85 -6.63
C CYS A 452 -11.85 3.45 -8.08
N TRP A 453 -13.09 3.64 -8.56
CA TRP A 453 -13.41 3.34 -9.96
C TRP A 453 -12.57 4.17 -10.93
N GLN A 454 -12.44 5.47 -10.70
CA GLN A 454 -11.62 6.35 -11.54
C GLN A 454 -10.14 5.96 -11.53
N LEU A 455 -9.59 5.47 -10.41
CA LEU A 455 -8.23 4.95 -10.35
C LEU A 455 -8.06 3.72 -11.26
N ILE A 456 -9.00 2.77 -11.21
CA ILE A 456 -9.01 1.59 -12.09
C ILE A 456 -9.04 2.02 -13.56
N VAL A 457 -9.94 2.94 -13.91
CA VAL A 457 -10.08 3.45 -15.29
C VAL A 457 -8.81 4.16 -15.76
N ARG A 458 -8.20 5.01 -14.93
CA ARG A 458 -6.96 5.73 -15.28
C ARG A 458 -5.77 4.79 -15.48
N CYS A 459 -5.61 3.80 -14.61
CA CYS A 459 -4.61 2.75 -14.78
C CYS A 459 -4.89 1.90 -16.03
N TYR A 460 -6.17 1.63 -16.34
CA TYR A 460 -6.55 0.95 -17.57
C TYR A 460 -6.12 1.74 -18.82
N ILE A 461 -6.39 3.05 -18.85
CA ILE A 461 -5.97 3.95 -19.92
C ILE A 461 -4.44 3.92 -20.10
N LEU A 462 -3.68 4.09 -19.01
CA LEU A 462 -2.21 4.02 -19.05
C LEU A 462 -1.74 2.68 -19.63
N GLY A 463 -2.24 1.58 -19.08
CA GLY A 463 -1.86 0.25 -19.53
C GLY A 463 -2.24 -0.05 -20.98
N HIS A 464 -3.33 0.53 -21.47
CA HIS A 464 -3.75 0.39 -22.87
C HIS A 464 -2.84 1.17 -23.83
N GLU A 465 -2.39 2.38 -23.46
CA GLU A 465 -1.41 3.14 -24.26
C GLU A 465 -0.04 2.44 -24.34
N LEU A 466 0.26 1.63 -23.32
CA LEU A 466 1.48 0.84 -23.23
C LEU A 466 1.32 -0.59 -23.79
N HIS A 467 0.17 -0.93 -24.36
CA HIS A 467 -0.13 -2.31 -24.77
C HIS A 467 0.93 -2.90 -25.71
N GLY A 468 1.34 -4.14 -25.42
CA GLY A 468 2.37 -4.86 -26.17
C GLY A 468 3.82 -4.48 -25.84
N ARG A 469 4.06 -3.43 -25.03
CA ARG A 469 5.40 -3.08 -24.53
C ARG A 469 5.69 -3.87 -23.27
N ASP A 470 6.85 -4.52 -23.18
CA ASP A 470 7.28 -5.28 -22.01
C ASP A 470 6.23 -6.29 -21.48
N GLY A 471 5.46 -6.91 -22.38
CA GLY A 471 4.40 -7.86 -22.02
C GLY A 471 3.13 -7.23 -21.43
N MET A 472 2.97 -5.91 -21.57
CA MET A 472 1.82 -5.18 -21.04
C MET A 472 0.50 -5.61 -21.69
N ASP A 473 -0.35 -6.27 -20.91
CA ASP A 473 -1.75 -6.57 -21.22
C ASP A 473 -2.65 -6.16 -20.05
N ILE A 474 -3.05 -4.90 -20.05
CA ILE A 474 -3.85 -4.34 -18.95
C ILE A 474 -5.22 -5.00 -18.82
N GLY A 475 -5.78 -5.49 -19.92
CA GLY A 475 -7.06 -6.18 -19.92
C GLY A 475 -6.99 -7.47 -19.14
N SER A 476 -5.96 -8.28 -19.41
CA SER A 476 -5.70 -9.51 -18.66
C SER A 476 -5.33 -9.22 -17.20
N PHE A 477 -4.47 -8.23 -16.94
CA PHE A 477 -4.05 -7.93 -15.56
C PHE A 477 -5.20 -7.44 -14.67
N VAL A 478 -6.03 -6.52 -15.14
CA VAL A 478 -7.20 -6.05 -14.37
C VAL A 478 -8.21 -7.19 -14.19
N ARG A 479 -8.41 -8.02 -15.22
CA ARG A 479 -9.30 -9.19 -15.13
C ARG A 479 -8.84 -10.15 -14.03
N GLU A 480 -7.57 -10.54 -14.03
CA GLU A 480 -7.04 -11.43 -12.99
C GLU A 480 -7.14 -10.81 -11.60
N GLU A 481 -6.87 -9.51 -11.45
CA GLU A 481 -6.99 -8.82 -10.17
C GLU A 481 -8.43 -8.84 -9.62
N VAL A 482 -9.44 -8.67 -10.48
CA VAL A 482 -10.85 -8.81 -10.07
C VAL A 482 -11.14 -10.25 -9.62
N LYS A 483 -10.60 -11.26 -10.32
CA LYS A 483 -10.80 -12.66 -9.92
C LYS A 483 -10.15 -12.97 -8.59
N ASP A 484 -8.91 -12.54 -8.40
CA ASP A 484 -8.15 -12.73 -7.17
C ASP A 484 -8.88 -12.06 -6.01
N CYS A 485 -9.35 -10.83 -6.20
CA CYS A 485 -10.18 -10.13 -5.22
C CYS A 485 -11.48 -10.91 -4.88
N LEU A 486 -12.19 -11.43 -5.88
CA LEU A 486 -13.39 -12.24 -5.64
C LEU A 486 -13.05 -13.51 -4.85
N VAL A 487 -11.96 -14.20 -5.18
CA VAL A 487 -11.49 -15.38 -4.44
C VAL A 487 -11.13 -15.00 -3.01
N GLU A 488 -10.46 -13.86 -2.79
CA GLU A 488 -10.09 -13.38 -1.46
C GLU A 488 -11.30 -13.19 -0.53
N LEU A 489 -12.46 -12.77 -1.05
CA LEU A 489 -13.69 -12.58 -0.27
C LEU A 489 -14.09 -13.81 0.56
N PHE A 490 -13.85 -15.00 0.02
CA PHE A 490 -14.27 -16.26 0.62
C PHE A 490 -13.14 -17.28 0.76
N SER A 491 -11.89 -16.89 0.44
CA SER A 491 -10.75 -17.79 0.52
C SER A 491 -10.49 -18.25 1.96
N CYS A 492 -10.14 -19.53 2.08
CA CYS A 492 -9.69 -20.14 3.31
C CYS A 492 -8.25 -20.63 3.09
N ARG A 493 -7.29 -20.12 3.87
CA ARG A 493 -5.87 -20.53 3.79
C ARG A 493 -5.55 -21.79 4.61
N CYS A 494 -6.54 -22.38 5.26
CA CYS A 494 -6.37 -23.55 6.11
C CYS A 494 -6.35 -24.83 5.26
N ASP A 495 -5.35 -25.66 5.50
CA ASP A 495 -5.16 -27.00 4.94
C ASP A 495 -5.07 -27.14 3.41
N GLY A 496 -4.77 -26.05 2.69
CA GLY A 496 -4.60 -26.09 1.22
C GLY A 496 -5.88 -26.45 0.46
N VAL A 497 -7.02 -26.52 1.16
CA VAL A 497 -8.35 -26.66 0.57
C VAL A 497 -8.81 -25.25 0.20
N HIS A 498 -8.28 -24.72 -0.89
CA HIS A 498 -9.05 -23.73 -1.64
C HIS A 498 -10.37 -24.43 -2.01
N GLU A 499 -11.50 -23.99 -1.48
CA GLU A 499 -12.78 -24.28 -2.13
C GLU A 499 -12.64 -23.68 -3.54
N SER A 500 -12.34 -24.55 -4.50
CA SER A 500 -11.72 -24.17 -5.76
C SER A 500 -12.75 -23.57 -6.70
N PHE A 501 -13.01 -22.27 -6.53
CA PHE A 501 -13.36 -21.40 -7.65
C PHE A 501 -12.13 -21.02 -8.49
N SER A 502 -10.93 -21.49 -8.13
CA SER A 502 -9.75 -21.41 -8.98
C SER A 502 -10.04 -22.06 -10.34
N GLY A 503 -10.10 -21.27 -11.41
CA GLY A 503 -10.33 -21.75 -12.77
C GLY A 503 -11.80 -21.83 -13.22
N PHE A 504 -12.68 -20.94 -12.74
CA PHE A 504 -14.02 -20.79 -13.34
C PHE A 504 -14.02 -20.39 -14.83
N ASP A 505 -12.85 -20.10 -15.41
CA ASP A 505 -12.67 -19.90 -16.86
C ASP A 505 -12.09 -21.13 -17.59
N ALA A 506 -11.78 -22.22 -16.89
CA ALA A 506 -11.26 -23.43 -17.53
C ALA A 506 -12.30 -24.02 -18.48
N VAL A 507 -12.03 -23.98 -19.79
CA VAL A 507 -12.83 -24.68 -20.82
C VAL A 507 -13.05 -26.12 -20.35
N PRO A 508 -14.27 -26.68 -20.39
CA PRO A 508 -14.49 -28.07 -20.02
C PRO A 508 -13.55 -28.94 -20.84
N THR A 509 -12.66 -29.66 -20.17
CA THR A 509 -11.90 -30.72 -20.82
C THR A 509 -12.90 -31.81 -21.20
N GLU A 510 -13.34 -31.79 -22.47
CA GLU A 510 -13.86 -32.98 -23.12
C GLU A 510 -12.77 -34.04 -23.08
N ASN A 511 -12.87 -34.97 -22.13
CA ASN A 511 -12.38 -36.34 -22.11
C ASN A 511 -11.81 -36.75 -20.74
N SER A 512 -12.66 -37.36 -19.93
CA SER A 512 -12.28 -38.62 -19.31
C SER A 512 -13.51 -39.51 -19.32
N GLY A 513 -13.54 -40.41 -20.30
CA GLY A 513 -14.54 -41.44 -20.44
C GLY A 513 -14.67 -42.22 -19.13
N VAL A 514 -15.94 -42.45 -18.78
CA VAL A 514 -16.37 -43.47 -17.84
C VAL A 514 -15.82 -44.80 -18.32
N GLU A 515 -14.86 -45.36 -17.60
CA GLU A 515 -14.73 -46.81 -17.46
C GLU A 515 -15.22 -47.20 -16.05
N ARG A 516 -15.95 -48.31 -16.05
CA ARG A 516 -17.01 -48.71 -15.12
C ARG A 516 -16.59 -49.05 -13.70
#